data_AF-A0A958U794-F1
#
_entry.id   AF-A0A958U794-F1
#
_cell.length_a   1.000
_cell.length_b   1.000
_cell.length_c   1.000
_cell.angle_alpha   90.00
_cell.angle_beta   90.00
_cell.angle_gamma   90.00
#
_symmetry.space_group_name_H-M   'P 1'
#
loop_
_entity.id
_entity.type
_entity.pdbx_description
1 polymer ?
#
loop_
_entity_poly.entity_id
_entity_poly.type
_entity_poly.pdbx_seq_one_letter_code
_entity_poly.pdbx_strand_id
1 'polypeptide(L)'
;MEDIGSYYFFLYSIVFGSIFIFFFVSTVIYIQSKQRLFLYYSLYNFFQLSYLLLRNPFYADYLDHFFEQHRFFNYEMYAQVLYNSFLILFYKDFLDFKKFIPTFNKRSNRLLVVVNIVSLVLFIIGFFIPKSYFYYYYFNFTFLPGILIYTIISLYKSLKTETKLGYFALAGVSIYSILAFYAYYTTIAKILHPAPLAYYFLGVFLESIVFMVGIGYKIKLLYKERLEAQQKIIEKQEYEKHLKMQYQSQLETQLSERERELKKVILDAEEQKLKSITHHFESQLAQVKLQSLRNQMNPHFIFNALNSIKVYFIDND
;
A
#
# COMPACT_ATOMS: atom_id res chain seq x y z
N MET A 1 29.52 42.25 22.09
CA MET A 1 29.84 41.33 20.97
C MET A 1 29.98 39.89 21.47
N GLU A 2 30.58 39.65 22.64
CA GLU A 2 30.64 38.30 23.27
C GLU A 2 29.28 37.63 23.49
N ASP A 3 28.27 38.36 24.00
CA ASP A 3 26.94 37.77 24.26
C ASP A 3 26.21 37.30 23.01
N ILE A 4 26.38 38.02 21.89
CA ILE A 4 25.73 37.68 20.61
C ILE A 4 26.36 36.41 20.01
N GLY A 5 27.68 36.27 20.16
CA GLY A 5 28.38 35.03 19.79
C GLY A 5 27.85 33.85 20.59
N SER A 6 27.80 33.96 21.92
CA SER A 6 27.33 32.90 22.81
C SER A 6 25.91 32.40 22.45
N TYR A 7 24.97 33.33 22.22
CA TYR A 7 23.62 32.99 21.79
C TYR A 7 23.60 32.25 20.44
N TYR A 8 24.42 32.67 19.48
CA TYR A 8 24.49 32.05 18.16
C TYR A 8 25.01 30.60 18.21
N PHE A 9 26.08 30.35 18.97
CA PHE A 9 26.60 29.00 19.20
C PHE A 9 25.60 28.10 19.93
N PHE A 10 24.92 28.65 20.94
CA PHE A 10 23.88 27.95 21.68
C PHE A 10 22.71 27.55 20.78
N LEU A 11 22.20 28.48 19.97
CA LEU A 11 21.10 28.24 19.04
C LEU A 11 21.48 27.17 18.01
N TYR A 12 22.66 27.26 17.41
CA TYR A 12 23.18 26.23 16.50
C TYR A 12 23.19 24.85 17.15
N SER A 13 23.69 24.76 18.39
CA SER A 13 23.83 23.48 19.11
C SER A 13 22.48 22.81 19.38
N ILE A 14 21.48 23.60 19.80
CA ILE A 14 20.10 23.11 19.98
C ILE A 14 19.52 22.61 18.67
N VAL A 15 19.67 23.39 17.60
CA VAL A 15 19.10 23.06 16.28
C VAL A 15 19.75 21.81 15.72
N PHE A 16 21.08 21.74 15.76
CA PHE A 16 21.83 20.56 15.33
C PHE A 16 21.40 19.31 16.09
N GLY A 17 21.35 19.37 17.43
CA GLY A 17 20.89 18.25 18.26
C GLY A 17 19.45 17.83 17.97
N SER A 18 18.55 18.80 17.77
CA SER A 18 17.13 18.54 17.47
C SER A 18 16.95 17.82 16.14
N ILE A 19 17.59 18.31 15.07
CA ILE A 19 17.50 17.70 13.74
C ILE A 19 18.17 16.32 13.74
N PHE A 20 19.27 16.16 14.47
CA PHE A 20 19.91 14.86 14.65
C PHE A 20 18.96 13.84 15.28
N ILE A 21 18.30 14.21 16.38
CA ILE A 21 17.28 13.34 17.01
C ILE A 21 16.14 13.05 16.01
N PHE A 22 15.66 14.06 15.28
CA PHE A 22 14.57 13.87 14.33
C PHE A 22 14.94 13.00 13.13
N PHE A 23 16.18 13.07 12.65
CA PHE A 23 16.72 12.15 11.66
C PHE A 23 16.65 10.70 12.17
N PHE A 24 17.16 10.41 13.37
CA PHE A 24 17.15 9.05 13.91
C PHE A 24 15.75 8.54 14.20
N VAL A 25 14.91 9.34 14.87
CA VAL A 25 13.53 8.97 15.20
C VAL A 25 12.73 8.68 13.93
N SER A 26 12.80 9.56 12.93
CA SER A 26 12.07 9.35 11.67
C SER A 26 12.60 8.15 10.87
N THR A 27 13.91 7.88 10.92
CA THR A 27 14.51 6.68 10.33
C THR A 27 14.00 5.40 11.00
N VAL A 28 13.95 5.36 12.32
CA VAL A 28 13.41 4.21 13.08
C VAL A 28 11.94 3.99 12.76
N ILE A 29 11.13 5.06 12.77
CA ILE A 29 9.71 4.97 12.42
C ILE A 29 9.54 4.51 10.97
N TYR A 30 10.39 4.95 10.04
CA TYR A 30 10.37 4.45 8.67
C TYR A 30 10.67 2.95 8.60
N ILE A 31 11.70 2.47 9.30
CA ILE A 31 12.07 1.06 9.30
C ILE A 31 10.91 0.18 9.78
N GLN A 32 10.19 0.61 10.82
CA GLN A 32 9.06 -0.13 11.38
C GLN A 32 7.78 0.01 10.55
N SER A 33 7.41 1.22 10.13
CA SER A 33 6.13 1.49 9.48
C SER A 33 6.14 1.26 7.97
N LYS A 34 7.34 1.29 7.35
CA LYS A 34 7.61 1.27 5.90
C LYS A 34 6.87 2.37 5.11
N GLN A 35 6.40 3.42 5.77
CA GLN A 35 5.71 4.51 5.09
C GLN A 35 6.69 5.55 4.53
N ARG A 36 6.50 5.91 3.25
CA ARG A 36 7.38 6.84 2.51
C ARG A 36 7.50 8.22 3.15
N LEU A 37 6.44 8.69 3.81
CA LEU A 37 6.42 9.93 4.59
C LEU A 37 7.64 10.06 5.52
N PHE A 38 7.92 9.02 6.31
CA PHE A 38 9.00 9.03 7.29
C PHE A 38 10.39 8.91 6.65
N LEU A 39 10.49 8.22 5.50
CA LEU A 39 11.72 8.19 4.71
C LEU A 39 12.07 9.58 4.19
N TYR A 40 11.09 10.30 3.62
CA TYR A 40 11.34 11.64 3.10
C TYR A 40 11.68 12.62 4.21
N TYR A 41 11.03 12.53 5.37
CA TYR A 41 11.39 13.36 6.53
C TYR A 41 12.79 13.03 7.06
N SER A 42 13.16 11.75 7.13
CA SER A 42 14.51 11.33 7.49
C SER A 42 15.56 11.89 6.53
N LEU A 43 15.37 11.71 5.22
CA LEU A 43 16.31 12.22 4.21
C LEU A 43 16.39 13.76 4.21
N TYR A 44 15.27 14.45 4.44
CA TYR A 44 15.25 15.90 4.69
C TYR A 44 16.20 16.28 5.83
N ASN A 45 16.00 15.70 7.02
CA ASN A 45 16.83 15.98 8.18
C ASN A 45 18.30 15.60 7.96
N PHE A 46 18.58 14.50 7.24
CA PHE A 46 19.95 14.09 6.90
C PHE A 46 20.69 15.14 6.06
N PHE A 47 20.08 15.58 4.95
CA PHE A 47 20.71 16.59 4.09
C PHE A 47 20.76 17.97 4.76
N GLN A 48 19.78 18.29 5.61
CA GLN A 48 19.82 19.51 6.41
C GLN A 48 20.94 19.47 7.46
N LEU A 49 21.17 18.35 8.14
CA LEU A 49 22.33 18.15 9.01
C LEU A 49 23.63 18.29 8.22
N SER A 50 23.69 17.72 7.02
CA SER A 50 24.87 17.86 6.15
C SER A 50 25.17 19.32 5.84
N TYR A 51 24.13 20.14 5.59
CA TYR A 51 24.27 21.57 5.38
C TYR A 51 24.72 22.31 6.65
N LEU A 52 24.13 21.98 7.81
CA LEU A 52 24.51 22.59 9.09
C LEU A 52 25.96 22.31 9.47
N LEU A 53 26.48 21.11 9.17
CA LEU A 53 27.89 20.78 9.37
C LEU A 53 28.82 21.70 8.57
N LEU A 54 28.43 22.08 7.35
CA LEU A 54 29.22 23.01 6.51
C LEU A 54 29.18 24.43 7.06
N ARG A 55 28.09 24.81 7.73
CA ARG A 55 27.89 26.12 8.35
C ARG A 55 28.10 26.10 9.86
N ASN A 56 28.96 25.20 10.33
CA ASN A 56 29.23 25.05 11.74
C ASN A 56 29.97 26.30 12.27
N PRO A 57 29.38 27.05 13.22
CA PRO A 57 29.96 28.29 13.71
C PRO A 57 31.26 28.06 14.50
N PHE A 58 31.46 26.89 15.10
CA PHE A 58 32.67 26.57 15.87
C PHE A 58 33.92 26.41 15.00
N TYR A 59 33.73 26.10 13.72
CA TYR A 59 34.82 25.83 12.76
C TYR A 59 34.66 26.64 11.48
N ALA A 60 33.92 27.75 11.50
CA ALA A 60 33.54 28.50 10.31
C ALA A 60 34.77 28.88 9.45
N ASP A 61 35.77 29.52 10.06
CA ASP A 61 36.99 29.94 9.36
C ASP A 61 37.76 28.77 8.73
N TYR A 62 37.84 27.64 9.44
CA TYR A 62 38.50 26.43 8.94
C TYR A 62 37.73 25.80 7.78
N LEU A 63 36.40 25.70 7.90
CA LEU A 63 35.54 25.10 6.88
C LEU A 63 35.50 25.96 5.62
N ASP A 64 35.36 27.28 5.76
CA ASP A 64 35.38 28.19 4.61
C ASP A 64 36.72 28.07 3.85
N HIS A 65 37.85 28.07 4.57
CA HIS A 65 39.16 27.88 3.95
C HIS A 65 39.31 26.48 3.30
N PHE A 66 38.83 25.43 3.97
CA PHE A 66 38.87 24.07 3.45
C PHE A 66 38.05 23.96 2.15
N PHE A 67 36.80 24.43 2.12
CA PHE A 67 35.95 24.32 0.94
C PHE A 67 36.36 25.26 -0.20
N GLU A 68 36.95 26.42 0.10
CA GLU A 68 37.52 27.30 -0.93
C GLU A 68 38.73 26.69 -1.64
N GLN A 69 39.53 25.89 -0.93
CA GLN A 69 40.71 25.22 -1.48
C GLN A 69 40.39 23.87 -2.13
N HIS A 70 39.30 23.22 -1.73
CA HIS A 70 38.93 21.89 -2.22
C HIS A 70 37.85 21.96 -3.31
N ARG A 71 37.78 20.90 -4.13
CA ARG A 71 36.84 20.77 -5.27
C ARG A 71 35.35 20.67 -4.87
N PHE A 72 35.05 20.76 -3.58
CA PHE A 72 33.72 20.61 -3.01
C PHE A 72 33.02 21.94 -2.68
N PHE A 73 33.55 23.08 -3.15
CA PHE A 73 32.98 24.41 -2.93
C PHE A 73 31.46 24.50 -3.18
N ASN A 74 30.94 23.85 -4.23
CA ASN A 74 29.51 23.88 -4.58
C ASN A 74 28.64 22.91 -3.76
N TYR A 75 29.22 22.10 -2.87
CA TYR A 75 28.47 21.10 -2.10
C TYR A 75 27.43 21.74 -1.18
N GLU A 76 27.71 22.92 -0.64
CA GLU A 76 26.77 23.65 0.21
C GLU A 76 25.44 23.93 -0.53
N MET A 77 25.52 24.50 -1.73
CA MET A 77 24.33 24.79 -2.53
C MET A 77 23.65 23.51 -3.01
N TYR A 78 24.41 22.44 -3.25
CA TYR A 78 23.88 21.12 -3.59
C TYR A 78 23.10 20.49 -2.43
N ALA A 79 23.62 20.53 -1.22
CA ALA A 79 22.93 20.09 -0.02
C ALA A 79 21.60 20.84 0.17
N GLN A 80 21.58 22.15 -0.13
CA GLN A 80 20.35 22.96 -0.08
C GLN A 80 19.29 22.50 -1.09
N VAL A 81 19.69 22.17 -2.33
CA VAL A 81 18.75 21.62 -3.32
C VAL A 81 18.18 20.27 -2.85
N LEU A 82 19.03 19.42 -2.27
CA LEU A 82 18.64 18.09 -1.81
C LEU A 82 17.65 18.16 -0.63
N TYR A 83 17.98 18.88 0.45
CA TYR A 83 17.06 18.91 1.60
C TYR A 83 15.73 19.57 1.22
N ASN A 84 15.70 20.63 0.40
CA ASN A 84 14.45 21.25 -0.06
C ASN A 84 13.63 20.28 -0.93
N SER A 85 14.30 19.46 -1.74
CA SER A 85 13.63 18.44 -2.55
C SER A 85 12.95 17.38 -1.68
N PHE A 86 13.64 16.90 -0.64
CA PHE A 86 13.06 15.96 0.32
C PHE A 86 11.97 16.60 1.19
N LEU A 87 12.09 17.88 1.55
CA LEU A 87 11.05 18.63 2.24
C LEU A 87 9.76 18.67 1.39
N ILE A 88 9.88 18.94 0.09
CA ILE A 88 8.73 18.91 -0.81
C ILE A 88 8.12 17.51 -0.89
N LEU A 89 8.93 16.46 -1.04
CA LEU A 89 8.43 15.08 -1.08
C LEU A 89 7.71 14.70 0.21
N PHE A 90 8.29 15.05 1.36
CA PHE A 90 7.67 14.90 2.67
C PHE A 90 6.32 15.61 2.72
N TYR A 91 6.27 16.88 2.35
CA TYR A 91 5.05 17.69 2.37
C TYR A 91 3.91 17.09 1.53
N LYS A 92 4.24 16.60 0.34
CA LYS A 92 3.28 16.01 -0.58
C LYS A 92 2.65 14.73 -0.04
N ASP A 93 3.45 13.88 0.59
CA ASP A 93 2.95 12.67 1.25
C ASP A 93 2.25 13.00 2.57
N PHE A 94 2.69 14.04 3.29
CA PHE A 94 2.07 14.51 4.53
C PHE A 94 0.61 14.94 4.29
N LEU A 95 0.39 15.68 3.21
CA LEU A 95 -0.93 16.17 2.80
C LEU A 95 -1.69 15.25 1.84
N ASP A 96 -1.18 14.06 1.55
CA ASP A 96 -1.78 13.11 0.60
C ASP A 96 -2.10 13.74 -0.77
N PHE A 97 -1.20 14.56 -1.32
CA PHE A 97 -1.42 15.24 -2.60
C PHE A 97 -1.69 14.28 -3.76
N LYS A 98 -1.21 13.03 -3.65
CA LYS A 98 -1.56 11.97 -4.60
C LYS A 98 -3.08 11.69 -4.64
N LYS A 99 -3.76 11.79 -3.49
CA LYS A 99 -5.20 11.55 -3.32
C LYS A 99 -6.02 12.79 -3.68
N PHE A 100 -5.64 13.96 -3.15
CA PHE A 100 -6.45 15.17 -3.29
C PHE A 100 -6.16 16.00 -4.55
N ILE A 101 -4.90 16.05 -5.02
CA ILE A 101 -4.50 16.90 -6.16
C ILE A 101 -3.50 16.17 -7.09
N PRO A 102 -3.93 15.07 -7.75
CA PRO A 102 -3.03 14.13 -8.44
C PRO A 102 -2.27 14.74 -9.62
N THR A 103 -2.88 15.67 -10.36
CA THR A 103 -2.24 16.36 -11.50
C THR A 103 -1.06 17.22 -11.05
N PHE A 104 -1.22 17.94 -9.94
CA PHE A 104 -0.16 18.72 -9.33
C PHE A 104 0.95 17.83 -8.78
N ASN A 105 0.57 16.71 -8.14
CA ASN A 105 1.54 15.75 -7.62
C ASN A 105 2.47 15.20 -8.72
N LYS A 106 1.91 14.80 -9.87
CA LYS A 106 2.68 14.29 -11.02
C LYS A 106 3.61 15.37 -11.61
N ARG A 107 3.12 16.60 -11.81
CA ARG A 107 3.94 17.71 -12.33
C ARG A 107 5.07 18.06 -11.36
N SER A 108 4.77 18.13 -10.06
CA SER A 108 5.76 18.38 -9.02
C SER A 108 6.84 17.29 -8.99
N ASN A 109 6.50 16.01 -9.12
CA ASN A 109 7.51 14.94 -9.22
C ASN A 109 8.45 15.13 -10.41
N ARG A 110 7.91 15.47 -11.58
CA ARG A 110 8.72 15.73 -12.78
C ARG A 110 9.66 16.93 -12.58
N LEU A 111 9.14 18.02 -12.01
CA LEU A 111 9.94 19.21 -11.69
C LEU A 111 11.07 18.89 -10.72
N LEU A 112 10.79 18.15 -9.65
CA LEU A 112 11.82 17.72 -8.69
C LEU A 112 12.91 16.89 -9.36
N VAL A 113 12.55 15.93 -10.21
CA VAL A 113 13.52 15.11 -10.95
C VAL A 113 14.41 16.01 -11.83
N VAL A 114 13.83 16.93 -12.59
CA VAL A 114 14.60 17.86 -13.44
C VAL A 114 15.53 18.73 -12.61
N VAL A 115 15.03 19.35 -11.54
CA VAL A 115 15.82 20.21 -10.64
C VAL A 115 17.00 19.44 -10.03
N ASN A 116 16.79 18.21 -9.57
CA ASN A 116 17.85 17.39 -8.99
C ASN A 116 18.87 16.91 -10.02
N ILE A 117 18.44 16.55 -11.24
CA ILE A 117 19.37 16.17 -12.32
C ILE A 117 20.22 17.37 -12.73
N VAL A 118 19.62 18.54 -12.96
CA VAL A 118 20.36 19.77 -13.31
C VAL A 118 21.34 20.13 -12.19
N SER A 119 20.88 20.09 -10.94
CA SER A 119 21.70 20.32 -9.76
C SER A 119 22.90 19.36 -9.67
N LEU A 120 22.67 18.05 -9.88
CA LEU A 120 23.74 17.05 -9.87
C LEU A 120 24.75 17.27 -11.00
N VAL A 121 24.29 17.57 -12.22
CA VAL A 121 25.18 17.85 -13.36
C VAL A 121 26.04 19.08 -13.07
N LEU A 122 25.45 20.17 -12.56
CA LEU A 122 26.19 21.37 -12.19
C LEU A 122 27.18 21.11 -11.05
N PHE A 123 26.83 20.27 -10.07
CA PHE A 123 27.74 19.87 -9.00
C PHE A 123 28.95 19.10 -9.55
N ILE A 124 28.73 18.14 -10.46
CA ILE A 124 29.79 17.39 -11.13
C ILE A 124 30.68 18.32 -11.98
N ILE A 125 30.09 19.24 -12.74
CA ILE A 125 30.85 20.23 -13.51
C ILE A 125 31.71 21.09 -12.57
N GLY A 126 31.14 21.54 -11.45
CA GLY A 126 31.86 22.31 -10.44
C GLY A 126 33.02 21.56 -9.78
N PHE A 127 32.94 20.22 -9.72
CA PHE A 127 34.03 19.38 -9.22
C PHE A 127 35.23 19.35 -10.19
N PHE A 128 34.97 19.31 -11.51
CA PHE A 128 36.02 19.30 -12.54
C PHE A 128 36.51 20.70 -12.91
N ILE A 129 35.68 21.73 -12.75
CA ILE A 129 35.99 23.14 -13.03
C ILE A 129 35.77 23.96 -11.74
N PRO A 130 36.75 23.94 -10.81
CA PRO A 130 36.67 24.66 -9.55
C PRO A 130 36.47 26.15 -9.79
N LYS A 131 35.73 26.82 -8.90
CA LYS A 131 35.40 28.26 -8.95
C LYS A 131 34.56 28.69 -10.17
N SER A 132 33.95 27.76 -10.91
CA SER A 132 32.95 28.14 -11.90
C SER A 132 31.69 28.70 -11.23
N TYR A 133 31.23 29.86 -11.70
CA TYR A 133 30.04 30.52 -11.15
C TYR A 133 28.72 29.92 -11.68
N PHE A 134 28.77 28.87 -12.51
CA PHE A 134 27.56 28.27 -13.10
C PHE A 134 26.57 27.79 -12.04
N TYR A 135 27.06 27.09 -11.01
CA TYR A 135 26.20 26.62 -9.93
C TYR A 135 25.63 27.82 -9.15
N TYR A 136 26.48 28.80 -8.83
CA TYR A 136 26.05 30.03 -8.15
C TYR A 136 24.91 30.73 -8.91
N TYR A 137 25.04 30.94 -10.23
CA TYR A 137 23.99 31.58 -11.03
C TYR A 137 22.71 30.74 -11.08
N TYR A 138 22.82 29.43 -11.27
CA TYR A 138 21.66 28.53 -11.20
C TYR A 138 20.96 28.62 -9.85
N PHE A 139 21.71 28.56 -8.75
CA PHE A 139 21.17 28.57 -7.41
C PHE A 139 20.42 29.87 -7.10
N ASN A 140 21.07 31.01 -7.35
CA ASN A 140 20.56 32.32 -6.98
C ASN A 140 19.42 32.81 -7.91
N PHE A 141 19.50 32.53 -9.21
CA PHE A 141 18.57 33.10 -10.20
C PHE A 141 17.54 32.10 -10.74
N THR A 142 17.76 30.79 -10.58
CA THR A 142 16.80 29.76 -11.04
C THR A 142 16.19 29.01 -9.87
N PHE A 143 17.01 28.40 -9.00
CA PHE A 143 16.53 27.54 -7.93
C PHE A 143 15.79 28.33 -6.84
N LEU A 144 16.40 29.39 -6.28
CA LEU A 144 15.79 30.17 -5.19
C LEU A 144 14.46 30.85 -5.57
N PRO A 145 14.34 31.54 -6.72
CA PRO A 145 13.04 32.05 -7.17
C PRO A 145 12.05 30.93 -7.47
N GLY A 146 12.53 29.82 -8.07
CA GLY A 146 11.71 28.66 -8.39
C GLY A 146 11.10 27.99 -7.16
N ILE A 147 11.89 27.78 -6.10
CA ILE A 147 11.41 27.20 -4.84
C ILE A 147 10.44 28.14 -4.14
N LEU A 148 10.66 29.46 -4.16
CA LEU A 148 9.72 30.43 -3.60
C LEU A 148 8.35 30.35 -4.30
N ILE A 149 8.35 30.40 -5.64
CA ILE A 149 7.12 30.28 -6.44
C ILE A 149 6.43 28.95 -6.16
N TYR A 150 7.20 27.85 -6.11
CA TYR A 150 6.67 26.53 -5.78
C TYR A 150 6.01 26.51 -4.41
N THR A 151 6.66 27.07 -3.40
CA THR A 151 6.15 27.16 -2.02
C THR A 151 4.84 27.94 -1.98
N ILE A 152 4.75 29.10 -2.63
CA ILE A 152 3.52 29.90 -2.69
C ILE A 152 2.38 29.09 -3.33
N ILE A 153 2.63 28.43 -4.46
CA ILE A 153 1.64 27.58 -5.14
C ILE A 153 1.22 26.41 -4.24
N SER A 154 2.18 25.80 -3.54
CA SER A 154 1.94 24.66 -2.64
C SER A 154 1.09 25.06 -1.43
N LEU A 155 1.37 26.22 -0.82
CA LEU A 155 0.60 26.75 0.31
C LEU A 155 -0.83 27.09 -0.12
N TYR A 156 -1.01 27.75 -1.27
CA TYR A 156 -2.33 28.03 -1.83
C TYR A 156 -3.15 26.74 -2.04
N LYS A 157 -2.51 25.68 -2.54
CA LYS A 157 -3.17 24.38 -2.74
C LYS A 157 -3.44 23.65 -1.43
N SER A 158 -2.56 23.76 -0.44
CA SER A 158 -2.74 23.15 0.89
C SER A 158 -4.01 23.65 1.57
N LEU A 159 -4.30 24.96 1.47
CA LEU A 159 -5.52 25.56 2.01
C LEU A 159 -6.81 24.94 1.45
N LYS A 160 -6.77 24.39 0.23
CA LYS A 160 -7.93 23.72 -0.39
C LYS A 160 -8.15 22.28 0.08
N THR A 161 -7.25 21.73 0.90
CA THR A 161 -7.29 20.31 1.29
C THR A 161 -8.22 20.06 2.49
N GLU A 162 -8.83 21.11 3.09
CA GLU A 162 -9.80 21.04 4.22
C GLU A 162 -9.42 20.11 5.39
N THR A 163 -8.13 19.82 5.59
CA THR A 163 -7.66 18.93 6.66
C THR A 163 -6.86 19.69 7.71
N LYS A 164 -6.95 19.24 8.97
CA LYS A 164 -6.10 19.75 10.07
C LYS A 164 -4.60 19.67 9.75
N LEU A 165 -4.21 18.68 8.94
CA LEU A 165 -2.84 18.52 8.42
C LEU A 165 -2.42 19.72 7.56
N GLY A 166 -3.31 20.28 6.76
CA GLY A 166 -3.07 21.46 5.93
C GLY A 166 -2.61 22.67 6.73
N TYR A 167 -3.16 22.89 7.93
CA TYR A 167 -2.76 23.99 8.81
C TYR A 167 -1.38 23.80 9.43
N PHE A 168 -1.02 22.59 9.87
CA PHE A 168 0.35 22.30 10.35
C PHE A 168 1.38 22.51 9.24
N ALA A 169 1.07 21.99 8.05
CA ALA A 169 1.85 22.18 6.84
C ALA A 169 2.03 23.66 6.49
N LEU A 170 0.93 24.45 6.52
CA LEU A 170 0.96 25.87 6.24
C LEU A 170 1.84 26.62 7.26
N ALA A 171 1.64 26.37 8.56
CA ALA A 171 2.38 27.04 9.63
C ALA A 171 3.88 26.74 9.55
N GLY A 172 4.26 25.46 9.46
CA GLY A 172 5.68 25.05 9.44
C GLY A 172 6.43 25.63 8.25
N VAL A 173 5.92 25.40 7.04
CA VAL A 173 6.57 25.88 5.80
C VAL A 173 6.61 27.40 5.73
N SER A 174 5.56 28.10 6.20
CA SER A 174 5.56 29.57 6.19
C SER A 174 6.59 30.14 7.16
N ILE A 175 6.67 29.61 8.40
CA ILE A 175 7.65 30.06 9.40
C ILE A 175 9.07 29.83 8.88
N TYR A 176 9.36 28.62 8.38
CA TYR A 176 10.66 28.30 7.79
C TYR A 176 10.99 29.23 6.63
N SER A 177 10.08 29.38 5.67
CA SER A 177 10.34 30.16 4.46
C SER A 177 10.59 31.63 4.78
N ILE A 178 9.76 32.25 5.63
CA ILE A 178 9.92 33.67 6.01
C ILE A 178 11.29 33.90 6.65
N LEU A 179 11.67 33.06 7.61
CA LEU A 179 12.93 33.22 8.34
C LEU A 179 14.16 32.87 7.48
N ALA A 180 14.06 31.87 6.60
CA ALA A 180 15.12 31.51 5.67
C ALA A 180 15.36 32.60 4.60
N PHE A 181 14.28 33.16 4.01
CA PHE A 181 14.40 34.27 3.07
C PHE A 181 14.92 35.54 3.75
N TYR A 182 14.50 35.80 4.99
CA TYR A 182 15.02 36.93 5.77
C TYR A 182 16.52 36.77 6.08
N ALA A 183 16.96 35.58 6.51
CA ALA A 183 18.38 35.26 6.70
C ALA A 183 19.18 35.49 5.40
N TYR A 184 18.68 34.97 4.28
CA TYR A 184 19.34 35.12 2.98
C TYR A 184 19.41 36.58 2.51
N TYR A 185 18.32 37.33 2.63
CA TYR A 185 18.28 38.75 2.25
C TYR A 185 19.27 39.58 3.07
N THR A 186 19.31 39.39 4.39
CA THR A 186 20.23 40.11 5.28
C THR A 186 21.70 39.76 4.98
N THR A 187 22.01 38.51 4.60
CA THR A 187 23.34 38.12 4.12
C THR A 187 23.75 38.84 2.83
N ILE A 188 22.89 38.90 1.81
CA ILE A 188 23.22 39.52 0.52
C ILE A 188 23.27 41.05 0.60
N ALA A 189 22.33 41.66 1.31
CA ALA A 189 22.23 43.11 1.43
C ALA A 189 23.39 43.71 2.25
N LYS A 190 24.28 42.88 2.83
CA LYS A 190 25.37 43.28 3.75
C LYS A 190 24.90 44.22 4.85
N ILE A 191 23.63 44.11 5.24
CA ILE A 191 23.08 44.83 6.39
C ILE A 191 23.87 44.31 7.58
N LEU A 192 24.40 45.22 8.41
CA LEU A 192 25.29 44.95 9.54
C LEU A 192 24.55 44.21 10.68
N HIS A 193 24.01 43.02 10.39
CA HIS A 193 23.44 42.11 11.37
C HIS A 193 24.54 41.13 11.79
N PRO A 194 24.81 41.00 13.10
CA PRO A 194 25.95 40.22 13.57
C PRO A 194 25.83 38.71 13.36
N ALA A 195 24.64 38.17 13.03
CA ALA A 195 24.44 36.75 12.73
C ALA A 195 23.18 36.46 11.88
N PRO A 196 23.19 36.72 10.55
CA PRO A 196 22.06 36.47 9.66
C PRO A 196 21.56 35.01 9.69
N LEU A 197 22.48 34.05 9.85
CA LEU A 197 22.17 32.62 9.91
C LEU A 197 21.34 32.23 11.15
N ALA A 198 21.33 33.04 12.22
CA ALA A 198 20.54 32.77 13.41
C ALA A 198 19.04 32.70 13.10
N TYR A 199 18.54 33.53 12.18
CA TYR A 199 17.15 33.49 11.74
C TYR A 199 16.83 32.19 11.00
N TYR A 200 17.75 31.70 10.17
CA TYR A 200 17.61 30.39 9.53
C TYR A 200 17.52 29.26 10.58
N PHE A 201 18.42 29.24 11.58
CA PHE A 201 18.38 28.24 12.66
C PHE A 201 17.05 28.29 13.43
N LEU A 202 16.58 29.49 13.78
CA LEU A 202 15.30 29.67 14.45
C LEU A 202 14.13 29.16 13.59
N GLY A 203 14.15 29.43 12.29
CA GLY A 203 13.12 28.96 11.36
C GLY A 203 13.07 27.44 11.28
N VAL A 204 14.22 26.79 11.16
CA VAL A 204 14.32 25.34 11.15
C VAL A 204 13.84 24.73 12.47
N PHE A 205 14.20 25.33 13.61
CA PHE A 205 13.76 24.85 14.92
C PHE A 205 12.24 24.89 15.06
N LEU A 206 11.63 26.04 14.76
CA LEU A 206 10.18 26.25 14.89
C LEU A 206 9.41 25.36 13.90
N GLU A 207 9.89 25.25 12.65
CA GLU A 207 9.34 24.34 11.66
C GLU A 207 9.35 22.90 12.16
N SER A 208 10.47 22.45 12.72
CA SER A 208 10.62 21.07 13.18
C SER A 208 9.66 20.74 14.34
N ILE A 209 9.38 21.69 15.23
CA ILE A 209 8.35 21.54 16.27
C ILE A 209 6.97 21.37 15.64
N VAL A 210 6.61 22.26 14.70
CA VAL A 210 5.31 22.21 14.02
C VAL A 210 5.14 20.90 13.25
N PHE A 211 6.17 20.44 12.54
CA PHE A 211 6.13 19.16 11.84
C PHE A 211 6.11 17.97 12.77
N MET A 212 6.80 18.01 13.92
CA MET A 212 6.72 16.92 14.89
C MET A 212 5.30 16.74 15.42
N VAL A 213 4.61 17.84 15.76
CA VAL A 213 3.20 17.79 16.16
C VAL A 213 2.31 17.29 15.02
N GLY A 214 2.52 17.81 13.80
CA GLY A 214 1.79 17.38 12.61
C GLY A 214 1.97 15.89 12.30
N ILE A 215 3.19 15.38 12.40
CA ILE A 215 3.53 13.97 12.22
C ILE A 215 2.84 13.12 13.28
N GLY A 216 2.84 13.54 14.55
CA GLY A 216 2.12 12.84 15.62
C GLY A 216 0.62 12.71 15.31
N TYR A 217 0.01 13.78 14.80
CA TYR A 217 -1.38 13.75 14.34
C TYR A 217 -1.58 12.81 13.14
N LYS A 218 -0.67 12.82 12.15
CA LYS A 218 -0.71 11.92 10.99
C LYS A 218 -0.59 10.45 11.42
N ILE A 219 0.29 10.13 12.36
CA ILE A 219 0.43 8.77 12.92
C ILE A 219 -0.90 8.30 13.52
N LYS A 220 -1.56 9.16 14.31
CA LYS A 220 -2.88 8.84 14.89
C LYS A 220 -3.92 8.55 13.82
N LEU A 221 -3.94 9.34 12.73
CA LEU A 221 -4.86 9.11 11.61
C LEU A 221 -4.58 7.77 10.92
N LEU A 222 -3.32 7.49 10.61
CA LEU A 222 -2.90 6.23 9.98
C LEU A 222 -3.20 5.02 10.85
N TYR A 223 -3.05 5.15 12.17
CA TYR A 223 -3.41 4.10 13.11
C TYR A 223 -4.92 3.82 13.09
N LYS A 224 -5.74 4.87 13.07
CA LYS A 224 -7.21 4.76 12.97
C LYS A 224 -7.63 4.09 11.65
N GLU A 225 -7.06 4.51 10.53
CA GLU A 225 -7.33 3.90 9.21
C GLU A 225 -6.97 2.41 9.18
N ARG A 226 -5.85 2.02 9.82
CA ARG A 226 -5.46 0.61 9.94
C ARG A 226 -6.45 -0.19 10.78
N LEU A 227 -6.92 0.38 11.89
CA LEU A 227 -7.88 -0.29 12.77
C LEU A 227 -9.24 -0.50 12.07
N GLU A 228 -9.72 0.50 11.35
CA GLU A 228 -10.93 0.39 10.52
C GLU A 228 -10.77 -0.65 9.39
N ALA A 229 -9.60 -0.69 8.74
CA ALA A 229 -9.30 -1.69 7.72
C ALA A 229 -9.25 -3.11 8.30
N GLN A 230 -8.66 -3.29 9.49
CA GLN A 230 -8.62 -4.57 10.19
C GLN A 230 -10.03 -5.04 10.58
N GLN A 231 -10.87 -4.14 11.08
CA GLN A 231 -12.25 -4.47 11.44
C GLN A 231 -13.06 -4.96 10.22
N LYS A 232 -12.95 -4.28 9.08
CA LYS A 232 -13.60 -4.73 7.83
C LYS A 232 -13.14 -6.11 7.37
N ILE A 233 -11.88 -6.46 7.62
CA ILE A 233 -11.35 -7.80 7.30
C ILE A 233 -12.00 -8.84 8.22
N ILE A 234 -12.11 -8.55 9.53
CA ILE A 234 -12.76 -9.44 10.50
C ILE A 234 -14.23 -9.66 10.14
N GLU A 235 -14.98 -8.59 9.87
CA GLU A 235 -16.39 -8.67 9.47
C GLU A 235 -16.57 -9.53 8.21
N LYS A 236 -15.68 -9.38 7.22
CA LYS A 236 -15.70 -10.20 6.01
C LYS A 236 -15.41 -11.68 6.31
N GLN A 237 -14.45 -11.97 7.19
CA GLN A 237 -14.13 -13.34 7.60
C GLN A 237 -15.30 -14.01 8.34
N GLU A 238 -15.97 -13.27 9.22
CA GLU A 238 -17.16 -13.76 9.94
C GLU A 238 -18.32 -14.04 8.98
N TYR A 239 -18.57 -13.14 8.03
CA TYR A 239 -19.57 -13.34 6.99
C TYR A 239 -19.28 -14.58 6.15
N GLU A 240 -18.04 -14.76 5.69
CA GLU A 240 -17.63 -15.95 4.93
C GLU A 240 -17.79 -17.24 5.75
N LYS A 241 -17.49 -17.20 7.05
CA LYS A 241 -17.68 -18.34 7.96
C LYS A 241 -19.16 -18.70 8.10
N HIS A 242 -20.02 -17.71 8.31
CA HIS A 242 -21.47 -17.89 8.39
C HIS A 242 -22.04 -18.47 7.09
N LEU A 243 -21.62 -17.94 5.95
CA LEU A 243 -22.07 -18.43 4.65
C LEU A 243 -21.66 -19.89 4.41
N LYS A 244 -20.44 -20.28 4.80
CA LYS A 244 -19.98 -21.68 4.74
C LYS A 244 -20.83 -22.60 5.62
N MET A 245 -21.17 -22.18 6.84
CA MET A 245 -22.04 -22.99 7.71
C MET A 245 -23.45 -23.15 7.12
N GLN A 246 -24.01 -22.08 6.56
CA GLN A 246 -25.32 -22.15 5.90
C GLN A 246 -25.29 -23.11 4.70
N TYR A 247 -24.25 -23.01 3.87
CA TYR A 247 -24.09 -23.90 2.72
C TYR A 247 -23.89 -25.36 3.14
N GLN A 248 -23.10 -25.60 4.18
CA GLN A 248 -22.89 -26.93 4.74
C GLN A 248 -24.21 -27.53 5.25
N SER A 249 -25.01 -26.75 5.99
CA SER A 249 -26.32 -27.19 6.48
C SER A 249 -27.31 -27.46 5.35
N GLN A 250 -27.31 -26.65 4.30
CA GLN A 250 -28.12 -26.90 3.10
C GLN A 250 -27.69 -28.19 2.39
N LEU A 251 -26.38 -28.42 2.25
CA LEU A 251 -25.84 -29.60 1.60
C LEU A 251 -26.18 -30.87 2.40
N GLU A 252 -26.05 -30.83 3.72
CA GLU A 252 -26.46 -31.93 4.61
C GLU A 252 -27.95 -32.24 4.49
N THR A 253 -28.79 -31.20 4.40
CA THR A 253 -30.24 -31.37 4.19
C THR A 253 -30.52 -32.04 2.84
N GLN A 254 -29.91 -31.56 1.76
CA GLN A 254 -30.05 -32.14 0.41
C GLN A 254 -29.53 -33.58 0.35
N LEU A 255 -28.40 -33.88 0.98
CA LEU A 255 -27.86 -35.24 1.06
C LEU A 255 -28.84 -36.17 1.78
N SER A 256 -29.41 -35.74 2.92
CA SER A 256 -30.39 -36.55 3.65
C SER A 256 -31.66 -36.81 2.83
N GLU A 257 -32.14 -35.82 2.08
CA GLU A 257 -33.29 -35.98 1.18
C GLU A 257 -32.98 -36.97 0.06
N ARG A 258 -31.82 -36.84 -0.60
CA ARG A 258 -31.39 -37.76 -1.66
C ARG A 258 -31.15 -39.17 -1.17
N GLU A 259 -30.60 -39.34 0.03
CA GLU A 259 -30.46 -40.66 0.65
C GLU A 259 -31.82 -41.32 0.90
N ARG A 260 -32.82 -40.56 1.37
CA ARG A 260 -34.19 -41.08 1.55
C ARG A 260 -34.82 -41.47 0.22
N GLU A 261 -34.67 -40.64 -0.81
CA GLU A 261 -35.17 -40.95 -2.16
C GLU A 261 -34.52 -42.21 -2.72
N LEU A 262 -33.18 -42.30 -2.66
CA LEU A 262 -32.44 -43.48 -3.10
C LEU A 262 -32.88 -44.75 -2.38
N LYS A 263 -33.09 -44.67 -1.05
CA LYS A 263 -33.55 -45.82 -0.28
C LYS A 263 -34.94 -46.29 -0.72
N LYS A 264 -35.87 -45.36 -1.02
CA LYS A 264 -37.18 -45.71 -1.58
C LYS A 264 -37.05 -46.40 -2.93
N VAL A 265 -36.27 -45.82 -3.85
CA VAL A 265 -36.04 -46.40 -5.19
C VAL A 265 -35.42 -47.79 -5.11
N ILE A 266 -34.46 -48.01 -4.19
CA ILE A 266 -33.85 -49.34 -3.98
C ILE A 266 -34.89 -50.35 -3.49
N LEU A 267 -35.71 -49.99 -2.50
CA LEU A 267 -36.77 -50.86 -1.99
C LEU A 267 -37.79 -51.21 -3.07
N ASP A 268 -38.23 -50.22 -3.86
CA ASP A 268 -39.16 -50.44 -4.97
C ASP A 268 -38.55 -51.37 -6.04
N ALA A 269 -37.26 -51.20 -6.34
CA ALA A 269 -36.53 -52.05 -7.29
C ALA A 269 -36.35 -53.49 -6.76
N GLU A 270 -36.06 -53.66 -5.46
CA GLU A 270 -36.02 -54.99 -4.82
C GLU A 270 -37.38 -55.68 -4.88
N GLU A 271 -38.47 -54.95 -4.59
CA GLU A 271 -39.82 -55.51 -4.66
C GLU A 271 -40.20 -55.92 -6.09
N GLN A 272 -39.89 -55.08 -7.09
CA GLN A 272 -40.08 -55.41 -8.51
C GLN A 272 -39.27 -56.63 -8.92
N LYS A 273 -38.01 -56.72 -8.48
CA LYS A 273 -37.15 -57.87 -8.75
C LYS A 273 -37.72 -59.14 -8.13
N LEU A 274 -38.19 -59.07 -6.89
CA LEU A 274 -38.84 -60.19 -6.20
C LEU A 274 -40.08 -60.66 -6.96
N LYS A 275 -40.96 -59.73 -7.38
CA LYS A 275 -42.14 -60.01 -8.21
C LYS A 275 -41.78 -60.67 -9.54
N SER A 276 -40.71 -60.24 -10.20
CA SER A 276 -40.24 -60.86 -11.45
C SER A 276 -39.76 -62.29 -11.23
N ILE A 277 -39.02 -62.54 -10.13
CA ILE A 277 -38.52 -63.86 -9.75
C ILE A 277 -39.70 -64.77 -9.43
N THR A 278 -40.68 -64.32 -8.64
CA THR A 278 -41.87 -65.11 -8.34
C THR A 278 -42.67 -65.44 -9.59
N HIS A 279 -42.91 -64.47 -10.48
CA HIS A 279 -43.58 -64.74 -11.76
C HIS A 279 -42.81 -65.73 -12.64
N HIS A 280 -41.48 -65.64 -12.68
CA HIS A 280 -40.66 -66.59 -13.42
C HIS A 280 -40.76 -68.01 -12.83
N PHE A 281 -40.70 -68.13 -11.51
CA PHE A 281 -40.90 -69.42 -10.82
C PHE A 281 -42.29 -70.00 -11.04
N GLU A 282 -43.35 -69.18 -10.95
CA GLU A 282 -44.73 -69.60 -11.21
C GLU A 282 -44.88 -70.15 -12.64
N SER A 283 -44.29 -69.46 -13.63
CA SER A 283 -44.28 -69.90 -15.02
C SER A 283 -43.57 -71.24 -15.19
N GLN A 284 -42.38 -71.40 -14.59
CA GLN A 284 -41.65 -72.68 -14.62
C GLN A 284 -42.43 -73.80 -13.93
N LEU A 285 -43.04 -73.53 -12.77
CA LEU A 285 -43.88 -74.48 -12.05
C LEU A 285 -45.08 -74.93 -12.90
N ALA A 286 -45.74 -74.00 -13.58
CA ALA A 286 -46.83 -74.30 -14.50
C ALA A 286 -46.35 -75.19 -15.66
N GLN A 287 -45.18 -74.88 -16.24
CA GLN A 287 -44.58 -75.66 -17.32
C GLN A 287 -44.22 -77.09 -16.89
N VAL A 288 -43.58 -77.25 -15.72
CA VAL A 288 -43.25 -78.56 -15.13
C VAL A 288 -44.52 -79.35 -14.82
N LYS A 289 -45.56 -78.71 -14.26
CA LYS A 289 -46.86 -79.36 -14.04
C LYS A 289 -47.48 -79.85 -15.34
N LEU A 290 -47.50 -79.02 -16.38
CA LEU A 290 -48.01 -79.40 -17.71
C LEU A 290 -47.20 -80.56 -18.30
N GLN A 291 -45.87 -80.54 -18.19
CA GLN A 291 -45.01 -81.62 -18.65
C GLN A 291 -45.25 -82.92 -17.87
N SER A 292 -45.42 -82.84 -16.54
CA SER A 292 -45.77 -83.98 -15.69
C SER A 292 -47.14 -84.55 -16.06
N LEU A 293 -48.16 -83.71 -16.20
CA LEU A 293 -49.49 -84.11 -16.69
C LEU A 293 -49.41 -84.79 -18.06
N ARG A 294 -48.61 -84.24 -18.97
CA ARG A 294 -48.36 -84.83 -20.30
C ARG A 294 -47.68 -86.19 -20.20
N ASN A 295 -46.74 -86.37 -19.27
CA ASN A 295 -46.06 -87.65 -19.04
C ASN A 295 -46.94 -88.66 -18.28
N GLN A 296 -47.93 -88.18 -17.52
CA GLN A 296 -48.96 -88.99 -16.85
C GLN A 296 -50.12 -89.36 -17.79
N MET A 297 -50.25 -88.71 -18.96
CA MET A 297 -51.17 -89.19 -20.01
C MET A 297 -50.70 -90.56 -20.48
N ASN A 298 -51.48 -91.59 -20.12
CA ASN A 298 -51.15 -92.97 -20.41
C ASN A 298 -50.99 -93.16 -21.93
N PRO A 299 -49.86 -93.71 -22.43
CA PRO A 299 -49.66 -94.00 -23.85
C PRO A 299 -50.81 -94.81 -24.44
N HIS A 300 -51.42 -95.69 -23.65
CA HIS A 300 -52.61 -96.45 -24.04
C HIS A 300 -53.85 -95.58 -24.28
N PHE A 301 -54.01 -94.48 -23.53
CA PHE A 301 -55.09 -93.51 -23.77
C PHE A 301 -54.86 -92.71 -25.05
N ILE A 302 -53.61 -92.30 -25.33
CA ILE A 302 -53.25 -91.63 -26.59
C ILE A 302 -53.41 -92.60 -27.77
N PHE A 303 -53.01 -93.87 -27.61
CA PHE A 303 -53.21 -94.92 -28.60
C PHE A 303 -54.69 -95.20 -28.85
N ASN A 304 -55.52 -95.25 -27.80
CA ASN A 304 -56.96 -95.44 -27.92
C ASN A 304 -57.61 -94.25 -28.64
N ALA A 305 -57.25 -93.01 -28.32
CA ALA A 305 -57.79 -91.84 -28.99
C ALA A 305 -57.39 -91.78 -30.48
N LEU A 306 -56.12 -92.09 -30.80
CA LEU A 306 -55.64 -92.18 -32.18
C LEU A 306 -56.31 -93.34 -32.94
N ASN A 307 -56.50 -94.50 -32.31
CA ASN A 307 -57.24 -95.61 -32.91
C ASN A 307 -58.72 -95.26 -33.12
N SER A 308 -59.37 -94.57 -32.18
CA SER A 308 -60.76 -94.13 -32.36
C SER A 308 -60.92 -93.13 -33.51
N ILE A 309 -59.95 -92.23 -33.70
CA ILE A 309 -59.93 -91.33 -34.87
C ILE A 309 -59.66 -92.12 -36.15
N LYS A 310 -58.74 -93.08 -36.11
CA LYS A 310 -58.43 -93.95 -37.26
C LYS A 310 -59.63 -94.80 -37.67
N VAL A 311 -60.37 -95.36 -36.71
CA VAL A 311 -61.63 -96.10 -36.94
C VAL A 311 -62.69 -95.19 -37.55
N TYR A 312 -62.85 -93.96 -37.04
CA TYR A 312 -63.80 -92.99 -37.60
C TYR A 312 -63.54 -92.63 -39.07
N PHE A 313 -62.27 -92.63 -39.50
CA PHE A 313 -61.89 -92.41 -40.90
C PHE A 313 -61.93 -93.68 -41.76
N ILE A 314 -61.85 -94.88 -41.18
CA ILE A 314 -61.89 -96.17 -41.92
C ILE A 314 -63.34 -96.66 -42.12
N ASP A 315 -64.27 -96.34 -41.23
CA ASP A 315 -65.71 -96.67 -41.39
C ASP A 315 -66.47 -95.69 -42.30
N ASN A 316 -65.79 -94.71 -42.91
CA ASN A 316 -66.36 -93.68 -43.80
C ASN A 316 -65.94 -93.82 -45.28
N ASP A 317 -65.57 -95.02 -45.74
CA ASP A 317 -65.49 -95.40 -47.16
C ASP A 317 -66.19 -96.75 -47.44
#